data_AF-A0A9P0CXA7-F1
#
_entry.id   AF-A0A9P0CXA7-F1
#
_cell.length_a   1.000
_cell.length_b   1.000
_cell.length_c   1.000
_cell.angle_alpha   90.00
_cell.angle_beta   90.00
_cell.angle_gamma   90.00
#
_symmetry.space_group_name_H-M   'P 1'
#
loop_
_entity.id
_entity.type
_entity.pdbx_description
1 polymer ?
#
loop_
_entity_poly.entity_id
_entity_poly.type
_entity_poly.pdbx_seq_one_letter_code
_entity_poly.pdbx_strand_id
1 'polypeptide(L)'
;MLLQAVKIYWKTIFIVIYPLVLLPVFLNNNTSAFRCLYVVLLMAGYWVFEVLPLPVTSLIPMVLFPLMGILDSDKTSLCYLKETNMMFVGGLIIAIAVEHCNLHKRVALYVIKLVGCSPRRLNIGLCSVTMLISMWISNTAAAAMMIPIIEATLAALEKQGIGEVFECRTLKEATLLALEEQGIGEVFESNDLEGEIAIDSEEREDTKRPTRTTMCYFISTAYAASIGGMGCIIGSGTNLTFKGLYETLFPDSPGVEFTKWMILNVPLMLIMMYLGIIWMQFWFMGLFRPSSVDAKKIRVGQQGAAVAKKLINHQLEQLGPMSFHEGAIGVCFLFSILLWFFRKPQFVTGWAELITNHK
;
A
#
# COMPACT_ATOMS: atom_id res chain seq x y z
N MET A 1 -21.99 -2.52 33.23
CA MET A 1 -20.57 -2.35 33.63
C MET A 1 -19.68 -3.50 33.17
N LEU A 2 -19.91 -4.76 33.56
CA LEU A 2 -19.02 -5.89 33.21
C LEU A 2 -18.85 -6.12 31.69
N LEU A 3 -19.95 -6.11 30.92
CA LEU A 3 -19.92 -6.25 29.45
C LEU A 3 -19.20 -5.09 28.74
N GLN A 4 -19.30 -3.87 29.28
CA GLN A 4 -18.61 -2.70 28.74
C GLN A 4 -17.10 -2.78 29.02
N ALA A 5 -16.70 -3.22 30.23
CA ALA A 5 -15.31 -3.47 30.56
C ALA A 5 -14.70 -4.57 29.67
N VAL A 6 -15.42 -5.67 29.46
CA VAL A 6 -14.99 -6.74 28.53
C VAL A 6 -14.82 -6.20 27.12
N LYS A 7 -15.76 -5.38 26.61
CA LYS A 7 -15.66 -4.79 25.27
C LYS A 7 -14.47 -3.84 25.12
N ILE A 8 -14.09 -3.11 26.17
CA ILE A 8 -12.95 -2.17 26.15
C ILE A 8 -11.61 -2.93 26.26
N TYR A 9 -11.52 -3.92 27.15
CA TYR A 9 -10.26 -4.61 27.50
C TYR A 9 -10.12 -6.00 26.85
N TRP A 10 -10.94 -6.33 25.85
CA TRP A 10 -10.96 -7.67 25.24
C TRP A 10 -9.58 -8.13 24.75
N LYS A 11 -8.75 -7.21 24.22
CA LYS A 11 -7.37 -7.52 23.79
C LYS A 11 -6.49 -7.96 24.94
N THR A 12 -6.49 -7.22 26.06
CA THR A 12 -5.73 -7.55 27.26
C THR A 12 -6.20 -8.88 27.87
N ILE A 13 -7.52 -9.09 27.91
CA ILE A 13 -8.12 -10.34 28.36
C ILE A 13 -7.65 -11.50 27.49
N PHE A 14 -7.68 -11.34 26.17
CA PHE A 14 -7.21 -12.37 25.24
C PHE A 14 -5.71 -12.67 25.41
N ILE A 15 -4.87 -11.65 25.58
CA ILE A 15 -3.43 -11.82 25.82
C ILE A 15 -3.16 -12.72 27.03
N VAL A 16 -3.94 -12.59 28.09
CA VAL A 16 -3.76 -13.38 29.33
C VAL A 16 -4.42 -14.76 29.24
N ILE A 17 -5.65 -14.83 28.74
CA ILE A 17 -6.44 -16.07 28.74
C ILE A 17 -5.97 -17.03 27.65
N TYR A 18 -5.62 -16.55 26.46
CA TYR A 18 -5.27 -17.40 25.33
C TYR A 18 -4.05 -18.31 25.58
N PRO A 19 -2.93 -17.83 26.16
CA PRO A 19 -1.83 -18.68 26.59
C PRO A 19 -2.25 -19.75 27.60
N LEU A 20 -3.18 -19.45 28.52
CA LEU A 20 -3.68 -20.38 29.54
C LEU A 20 -4.53 -21.49 28.91
N VAL A 21 -5.38 -21.12 27.95
CA VAL A 21 -6.20 -22.08 27.17
C VAL A 21 -5.31 -23.05 26.37
N LEU A 22 -4.14 -22.59 25.91
CA LEU A 22 -3.19 -23.41 25.16
C LEU A 22 -2.27 -24.28 26.05
N LEU A 23 -2.24 -24.08 27.37
CA LEU A 23 -1.39 -24.87 28.29
C LEU A 23 -1.52 -26.39 28.14
N PRO A 24 -2.71 -26.98 27.93
CA PRO A 24 -2.85 -28.43 27.76
C PRO A 24 -2.01 -29.00 26.61
N VAL A 25 -1.73 -28.20 25.57
CA VAL A 25 -0.90 -28.62 24.42
C VAL A 25 0.51 -28.98 24.88
N PHE A 26 1.08 -28.17 25.78
CA PHE A 26 2.42 -28.38 26.31
C PHE A 26 2.43 -29.40 27.46
N LEU A 27 1.39 -29.41 28.31
CA LEU A 27 1.33 -30.27 29.49
C LEU A 27 1.06 -31.74 29.16
N ASN A 28 0.38 -32.04 28.05
CA ASN A 28 0.03 -33.40 27.67
C ASN A 28 1.25 -34.21 27.16
N ASN A 29 2.21 -33.55 26.52
CA ASN A 29 3.44 -34.18 26.04
C ASN A 29 4.61 -33.19 26.09
N ASN A 30 5.57 -33.42 27.00
CA ASN A 30 6.67 -32.49 27.26
C ASN A 30 7.87 -32.66 26.31
N THR A 31 7.62 -32.93 25.03
CA THR A 31 8.67 -33.00 24.00
C THR A 31 8.90 -31.62 23.37
N SER A 32 10.10 -31.38 22.83
CA SER A 32 10.45 -30.09 22.19
C SER A 32 9.49 -29.72 21.05
N ALA A 33 8.91 -30.72 20.37
CA ALA A 33 7.91 -30.51 19.32
C ALA A 33 6.61 -29.86 19.85
N PHE A 34 6.06 -30.34 20.97
CA PHE A 34 4.84 -29.77 21.56
C PHE A 34 5.08 -28.40 22.20
N ARG A 35 6.29 -28.17 22.74
CA ARG A 35 6.73 -26.83 23.18
C ARG A 35 6.75 -25.83 22.02
N CYS A 36 7.31 -26.24 20.89
CA CYS A 36 7.30 -25.44 19.66
C CYS A 36 5.86 -25.21 19.17
N LEU A 37 5.03 -26.25 19.13
CA LEU A 37 3.63 -26.16 18.74
C LEU A 37 2.85 -25.15 19.59
N TYR A 38 3.07 -25.14 20.91
CA TYR A 38 2.47 -24.16 21.82
C TYR A 38 2.83 -22.73 21.40
N VAL A 39 4.11 -22.45 21.16
CA VAL A 39 4.57 -21.11 20.74
C VAL A 39 4.00 -20.74 19.36
N VAL A 40 3.94 -21.67 18.42
CA VAL A 40 3.35 -21.45 17.08
C VAL A 40 1.86 -21.12 17.18
N LEU A 41 1.09 -21.88 17.97
CA LEU A 41 -0.33 -21.61 18.20
C LEU A 41 -0.54 -20.27 18.91
N LEU A 42 0.29 -19.96 19.91
CA LEU A 42 0.28 -18.69 20.61
C LEU A 42 0.46 -17.51 19.64
N MET A 43 1.49 -17.58 18.80
CA MET A 43 1.76 -16.56 17.78
C MET A 43 0.63 -16.47 16.75
N ALA A 44 0.10 -17.61 16.29
CA ALA A 44 -0.99 -17.64 15.32
C ALA A 44 -2.24 -16.93 15.84
N GLY A 45 -2.65 -17.19 17.08
CA GLY A 45 -3.76 -16.46 17.70
C GLY A 45 -3.48 -14.96 17.84
N TYR A 46 -2.27 -14.60 18.26
CA TYR A 46 -1.91 -13.19 18.41
C TYR A 46 -1.88 -12.42 17.07
N TRP A 47 -1.46 -13.07 15.98
CA TRP A 47 -1.51 -12.50 14.63
C TRP A 47 -2.93 -12.41 14.08
N VAL A 48 -3.74 -13.47 14.21
CA VAL A 48 -5.12 -13.47 13.69
C VAL A 48 -6.00 -12.42 14.37
N PHE A 49 -5.84 -12.23 15.68
CA PHE A 49 -6.65 -11.26 16.44
C PHE A 49 -6.00 -9.88 16.60
N GLU A 50 -4.78 -9.69 16.07
CA GLU A 50 -3.99 -8.45 16.17
C GLU A 50 -4.06 -7.82 17.58
N VAL A 51 -3.90 -8.67 18.60
CA VAL A 51 -3.97 -8.27 20.01
C VAL A 51 -2.72 -7.53 20.47
N LEU A 52 -1.57 -7.85 19.86
CA LEU A 52 -0.30 -7.14 20.02
C LEU A 52 0.20 -6.68 18.64
N PRO A 53 1.03 -5.61 18.57
CA PRO A 53 1.67 -5.22 17.33
C PRO A 53 2.47 -6.38 16.73
N LEU A 54 2.38 -6.57 15.41
CA LEU A 54 3.05 -7.67 14.69
C LEU A 54 4.54 -7.84 15.08
N PRO A 55 5.35 -6.76 15.22
CA PRO A 55 6.75 -6.90 15.63
C PRO A 55 6.93 -7.48 17.03
N VAL A 56 6.04 -7.13 17.98
CA VAL A 56 6.11 -7.63 19.37
C VAL A 56 5.80 -9.12 19.40
N THR A 57 4.75 -9.55 18.68
CA THR A 57 4.42 -10.98 18.53
C THR A 57 5.57 -11.75 17.88
N SER A 58 6.22 -11.18 16.86
CA SER A 58 7.37 -11.80 16.18
C SER A 58 8.61 -11.97 17.07
N LEU A 59 8.72 -11.25 18.19
CA LEU A 59 9.83 -11.37 19.15
C LEU A 59 9.57 -12.41 20.25
N ILE A 60 8.35 -12.93 20.37
CA ILE A 60 8.00 -13.94 21.39
C ILE A 60 8.93 -15.17 21.34
N PRO A 61 9.27 -15.75 20.16
CA PRO A 61 10.21 -16.88 20.08
C PRO A 61 11.57 -16.59 20.69
N MET A 62 12.08 -15.35 20.59
CA MET A 62 13.37 -14.96 21.13
C MET A 62 13.47 -15.21 22.65
N VAL A 63 12.35 -15.10 23.37
CA VAL A 63 12.29 -15.33 24.81
C VAL A 63 11.78 -16.73 25.14
N LEU A 64 10.72 -17.20 24.46
CA LEU A 64 10.08 -18.47 24.79
C LEU A 64 10.88 -19.70 24.32
N PHE A 65 11.64 -19.61 23.21
CA PHE A 65 12.42 -20.77 22.75
C PHE A 65 13.53 -21.15 23.73
N PRO A 66 14.35 -20.21 24.24
CA PRO A 66 15.33 -20.54 25.27
C PRO A 66 14.69 -20.95 26.59
N LEU A 67 13.62 -20.26 27.02
CA LEU A 67 12.94 -20.53 28.29
C LEU A 67 12.32 -21.94 28.34
N MET A 68 11.76 -22.39 27.22
CA MET A 68 11.15 -23.72 27.10
C MET A 68 12.16 -24.80 26.66
N GLY A 69 13.44 -24.46 26.49
CA GLY A 69 14.47 -25.41 26.03
C GLY A 69 14.18 -26.00 24.64
N ILE A 70 13.60 -25.19 23.73
CA ILE A 70 13.35 -25.56 22.33
C ILE A 70 14.62 -25.32 21.51
N LEU A 71 15.21 -24.13 21.65
CA LEU A 71 16.40 -23.68 20.91
C LEU A 71 17.21 -22.72 21.78
N ASP A 72 18.53 -22.80 21.71
CA ASP A 72 19.44 -21.94 22.46
C ASP A 72 19.24 -20.45 22.10
N SER A 73 19.55 -19.54 23.03
CA SER A 73 19.45 -18.08 22.82
C SER A 73 20.28 -17.59 21.63
N ASP A 74 21.49 -18.14 21.46
CA ASP A 74 22.39 -17.76 20.37
C ASP A 74 21.82 -18.16 19.01
N LYS A 75 21.34 -19.39 18.89
CA LYS A 75 20.72 -19.89 17.64
C LYS A 75 19.43 -19.15 17.33
N THR A 76 18.61 -18.86 18.34
CA THR A 76 17.34 -18.15 18.18
C THR A 76 17.56 -16.71 17.74
N SER A 77 18.53 -15.99 18.32
CA SER A 77 18.84 -14.61 17.95
C SER A 77 19.41 -14.49 16.53
N LEU A 78 20.25 -15.44 16.10
CA LEU A 78 20.77 -15.49 14.72
C LEU A 78 19.67 -15.63 13.67
N CYS A 79 18.53 -16.24 13.99
CA CYS A 79 17.38 -16.30 13.07
C CYS A 79 16.82 -14.91 12.71
N TYR A 80 17.02 -13.89 13.56
CA TYR A 80 16.57 -12.52 13.31
C TYR A 80 17.60 -11.70 12.51
N LEU A 81 18.88 -12.08 12.55
CA LEU A 81 19.99 -11.37 11.89
C LEU A 81 20.38 -11.98 10.53
N LYS A 82 19.46 -12.72 9.89
CA LYS A 82 19.69 -13.26 8.54
C LYS A 82 20.02 -12.13 7.55
N GLU A 83 20.89 -12.42 6.58
CA GLU A 83 21.29 -11.47 5.53
C GLU A 83 20.11 -10.80 4.83
N THR A 84 19.02 -11.54 4.61
CA THR A 84 17.79 -11.04 3.99
C THR A 84 17.11 -9.95 4.84
N ASN A 85 17.12 -10.07 6.17
CA ASN A 85 16.58 -9.05 7.07
C ASN A 85 17.50 -7.82 7.09
N MET A 86 18.83 -8.01 7.05
CA MET A 86 19.78 -6.90 6.97
C MET A 86 19.66 -6.12 5.66
N MET A 87 19.45 -6.83 4.55
CA MET A 87 19.18 -6.21 3.25
C MET A 87 17.90 -5.38 3.30
N PHE A 88 16.85 -5.85 3.99
CA PHE A 88 15.62 -5.10 4.17
C PHE A 88 15.84 -3.81 4.98
N VAL A 89 16.56 -3.89 6.10
CA VAL A 89 16.89 -2.71 6.91
C VAL A 89 17.66 -1.68 6.08
N GLY A 90 18.68 -2.12 5.31
CA GLY A 90 19.42 -1.23 4.42
C GLY A 90 18.53 -0.58 3.35
N GLY A 91 17.63 -1.35 2.74
CA GLY A 91 16.65 -0.84 1.77
C GLY A 91 15.70 0.20 2.37
N LEU A 92 15.19 -0.04 3.58
CA LEU A 92 14.33 0.90 4.30
C LEU A 92 15.07 2.20 4.64
N ILE A 93 16.34 2.13 5.07
CA ILE A 93 17.14 3.33 5.36
C ILE A 93 17.30 4.19 4.12
N ILE A 94 17.62 3.57 2.97
CA ILE A 94 17.73 4.28 1.69
C ILE A 94 16.38 4.88 1.28
N ALA A 95 15.29 4.13 1.41
CA ALA A 95 13.94 4.61 1.12
C ALA A 95 13.56 5.83 1.97
N ILE A 96 13.79 5.77 3.28
CA ILE A 96 13.53 6.87 4.22
C ILE A 96 14.40 8.09 3.90
N ALA A 97 15.66 7.91 3.48
CA ALA A 97 16.51 9.02 3.07
C ALA A 97 15.95 9.75 1.82
N VAL A 98 15.49 8.99 0.81
CA VAL A 98 14.83 9.54 -0.38
C VAL A 98 13.51 10.23 -0.03
N GLU A 99 12.79 9.70 0.96
CA GLU A 99 11.57 10.30 1.51
C GLU A 99 11.86 11.65 2.19
N HIS A 100 12.81 11.68 3.11
CA HIS A 100 13.15 12.86 3.91
C HIS A 100 13.63 14.03 3.06
N CYS A 101 14.31 13.75 1.94
CA CYS A 101 14.74 14.79 1.00
C CYS A 101 13.65 15.25 0.03
N ASN A 102 12.44 14.70 0.09
CA ASN A 102 11.34 14.99 -0.85
C ASN A 102 11.69 14.73 -2.33
N LEU A 103 12.77 13.99 -2.61
CA LEU A 103 13.22 13.67 -3.97
C LEU A 103 12.12 12.91 -4.74
N HIS A 104 11.45 11.97 -4.06
CA HIS A 104 10.30 11.24 -4.59
C HIS A 104 9.15 12.17 -5.03
N LYS A 105 8.84 13.25 -4.27
CA LYS A 105 7.80 14.24 -4.64
C LYS A 105 8.19 15.00 -5.90
N ARG A 106 9.46 15.42 -6.00
CA ARG A 106 9.97 16.11 -7.19
C ARG A 106 9.85 15.22 -8.43
N VAL A 107 10.30 13.97 -8.33
CA VAL A 107 10.18 12.98 -9.42
C VAL A 107 8.72 12.73 -9.78
N ALA A 108 7.84 12.56 -8.79
CA ALA A 108 6.40 12.38 -8.98
C ALA A 108 5.78 13.51 -9.81
N LEU A 109 6.00 14.76 -9.40
CA LEU A 109 5.43 15.93 -10.08
C LEU A 109 5.98 16.12 -11.49
N TYR A 110 7.27 15.83 -11.72
CA TYR A 110 7.85 15.86 -13.07
C TYR A 110 7.22 14.81 -14.00
N VAL A 111 7.01 13.58 -13.51
CA VAL A 111 6.38 12.53 -14.31
C VAL A 111 4.93 12.87 -14.63
N ILE A 112 4.16 13.38 -13.66
CA ILE A 112 2.76 13.80 -13.92
C ILE A 112 2.72 14.95 -14.94
N LYS A 113 3.67 15.90 -14.86
CA LYS A 113 3.81 16.97 -15.83
C LYS A 113 4.12 16.46 -17.25
N LEU A 114 4.89 15.38 -17.37
CA LEU A 114 5.22 14.73 -18.65
C LEU A 114 4.01 13.99 -19.26
N VAL A 115 3.31 13.18 -18.47
CA VAL A 115 2.17 12.37 -18.93
C VAL A 115 0.98 13.25 -19.30
N GLY A 116 0.79 14.35 -18.57
CA GLY A 116 -0.23 15.35 -18.82
C GLY A 116 -1.43 15.23 -17.88
N CYS A 117 -2.21 16.31 -17.82
CA CYS A 117 -3.16 16.55 -16.73
C CYS A 117 -4.63 16.32 -17.12
N SER A 118 -4.93 15.70 -18.26
CA SER A 118 -6.31 15.29 -18.54
C SER A 118 -6.72 14.16 -17.59
N PRO A 119 -7.98 14.00 -17.17
CA PRO A 119 -8.32 13.09 -16.07
C PRO A 119 -7.81 11.65 -16.23
N ARG A 120 -7.92 11.09 -17.44
CA ARG A 120 -7.38 9.75 -17.75
C ARG A 120 -5.85 9.69 -17.76
N ARG A 121 -5.18 10.72 -18.29
CA ARG A 121 -3.71 10.80 -18.32
C ARG A 121 -3.13 11.08 -16.94
N LEU A 122 -3.81 11.91 -16.16
CA LEU A 122 -3.49 12.18 -14.77
C LEU A 122 -3.59 10.90 -13.94
N ASN A 123 -4.65 10.11 -14.13
CA ASN A 123 -4.78 8.80 -13.48
C ASN A 123 -3.60 7.90 -13.83
N ILE A 124 -3.25 7.77 -15.12
CA ILE A 124 -2.07 7.01 -15.57
C ILE A 124 -0.79 7.54 -14.90
N GLY A 125 -0.58 8.85 -14.89
CA GLY A 125 0.61 9.47 -14.31
C GLY A 125 0.74 9.18 -12.80
N LEU A 126 -0.32 9.41 -12.03
CA LEU A 126 -0.37 9.12 -10.59
C LEU A 126 -0.10 7.65 -10.31
N CYS A 127 -0.74 6.77 -11.07
CA CYS A 127 -0.59 5.33 -11.01
C CYS A 127 0.85 4.87 -11.30
N SER A 128 1.44 5.32 -12.43
CA SER A 128 2.80 4.96 -12.82
C SER A 128 3.83 5.44 -11.80
N VAL A 129 3.68 6.66 -11.30
CA VAL A 129 4.53 7.21 -10.23
C VAL A 129 4.43 6.37 -8.97
N THR A 130 3.22 6.06 -8.52
CA THR A 130 2.99 5.27 -7.30
C THR A 130 3.64 3.90 -7.40
N MET A 131 3.45 3.22 -8.54
CA MET A 131 4.08 1.92 -8.80
C MET A 131 5.61 2.01 -8.76
N LEU A 132 6.21 3.02 -9.40
CA LEU A 132 7.66 3.19 -9.41
C LEU A 132 8.22 3.53 -8.03
N ILE A 133 7.53 4.37 -7.25
CA ILE A 133 7.94 4.69 -5.87
C ILE A 133 7.83 3.45 -4.98
N SER A 134 6.73 2.71 -5.09
CA SER A 134 6.47 1.52 -4.27
C SER A 134 7.36 0.32 -4.59
N MET A 135 8.11 0.38 -5.69
CA MET A 135 9.16 -0.60 -5.98
C MET A 135 10.32 -0.51 -4.99
N TRP A 136 10.53 0.66 -4.38
CA TRP A 136 11.69 0.94 -3.52
C TRP A 136 11.30 1.30 -2.09
N ILE A 137 10.09 1.82 -1.90
CA ILE A 137 9.52 2.22 -0.62
C ILE A 137 8.40 1.24 -0.28
N SER A 138 8.10 1.06 1.02
CA SER A 138 6.99 0.18 1.43
C SER A 138 5.66 0.59 0.79
N ASN A 139 4.85 -0.40 0.41
CA ASN A 139 3.54 -0.19 -0.22
C ASN A 139 2.64 0.77 0.57
N THR A 140 2.62 0.61 1.91
CA THR A 140 1.85 1.46 2.80
C THR A 140 2.33 2.91 2.77
N ALA A 141 3.64 3.15 2.83
CA ALA A 141 4.20 4.50 2.75
C ALA A 141 3.97 5.12 1.36
N ALA A 142 4.14 4.36 0.28
CA ALA A 142 3.87 4.83 -1.08
C ALA A 142 2.42 5.30 -1.25
N ALA A 143 1.45 4.52 -0.75
CA ALA A 143 0.05 4.93 -0.74
C ALA A 143 -0.20 6.18 0.12
N ALA A 144 0.33 6.20 1.35
CA ALA A 144 0.16 7.32 2.28
C ALA A 144 0.73 8.64 1.73
N MET A 145 1.87 8.59 1.03
CA MET A 145 2.49 9.76 0.41
C MET A 145 1.71 10.28 -0.79
N MET A 146 1.06 9.40 -1.55
CA MET A 146 0.30 9.78 -2.75
C MET A 146 -1.08 10.35 -2.41
N ILE A 147 -1.68 9.98 -1.28
CA ILE A 147 -3.00 10.47 -0.84
C ILE A 147 -3.07 12.01 -0.80
N PRO A 148 -2.17 12.75 -0.11
CA PRO A 148 -2.22 14.22 -0.10
C PRO A 148 -2.08 14.84 -1.50
N ILE A 149 -1.32 14.21 -2.40
CA ILE A 149 -1.17 14.67 -3.79
C ILE A 149 -2.49 14.50 -4.55
N ILE A 150 -3.16 13.36 -4.36
CA ILE A 150 -4.47 13.08 -4.95
C ILE A 150 -5.51 14.06 -4.41
N GLU A 151 -5.57 14.27 -3.09
CA GLU A 151 -6.49 15.22 -2.45
C GLU A 151 -6.26 16.65 -2.95
N ALA A 152 -5.01 17.12 -3.00
CA ALA A 152 -4.69 18.44 -3.52
C ALA A 152 -5.12 18.59 -4.99
N THR A 153 -4.91 17.54 -5.79
CA THR A 153 -5.30 17.54 -7.21
C THR A 153 -6.81 17.54 -7.38
N LEU A 154 -7.53 16.71 -6.61
CA LEU A 154 -8.99 16.64 -6.62
C LEU A 154 -9.63 17.94 -6.15
N ALA A 155 -9.15 18.53 -5.06
CA ALA A 155 -9.63 19.81 -4.53
C ALA A 155 -9.44 20.96 -5.54
N ALA A 156 -8.34 20.96 -6.30
CA ALA A 156 -8.12 21.94 -7.35
C ALA A 156 -9.07 21.77 -8.54
N LEU A 157 -9.46 20.53 -8.85
CA LEU A 157 -10.47 20.25 -9.89
C LEU A 157 -11.88 20.70 -9.45
N GLU A 158 -12.21 20.52 -8.16
CA GLU A 158 -13.49 20.94 -7.58
C GLU A 158 -13.68 22.46 -7.57
N LYS A 159 -12.65 23.19 -7.13
CA LYS A 159 -12.68 24.67 -7.04
C LYS A 159 -12.96 25.38 -8.36
N GLN A 160 -12.82 24.70 -9.49
CA GLN A 160 -13.06 25.26 -10.82
C GLN A 160 -14.38 24.78 -11.43
N GLY A 161 -15.17 23.97 -10.69
CA GLY A 161 -16.44 23.41 -11.16
C GLY A 161 -16.28 22.29 -12.20
N ILE A 162 -15.10 21.66 -12.27
CA ILE A 162 -14.71 20.76 -13.37
C ILE A 162 -14.95 19.27 -13.02
N GLY A 163 -15.37 19.01 -11.78
CA GLY A 163 -15.80 17.71 -11.30
C GLY A 163 -16.06 17.79 -9.80
N GLU A 164 -17.18 17.23 -9.36
CA GLU A 164 -17.48 17.14 -7.93
C GLU A 164 -16.59 16.06 -7.30
N VAL A 165 -15.95 16.39 -6.18
CA VAL A 165 -15.16 15.40 -5.43
C VAL A 165 -16.10 14.52 -4.61
N PHE A 166 -17.22 15.11 -4.19
CA PHE A 166 -18.26 14.47 -3.41
C PHE A 166 -19.62 14.51 -4.13
N GLU A 167 -20.35 13.40 -4.11
CA GLU A 167 -21.76 13.38 -4.45
C GLU A 167 -22.53 14.00 -3.27
N CYS A 168 -23.05 15.22 -3.44
CA CYS A 168 -23.98 15.79 -2.47
C CYS A 168 -25.35 15.17 -2.69
N ARG A 169 -25.77 14.33 -1.76
CA ARG A 169 -27.10 13.72 -1.82
C ARG A 169 -28.14 14.68 -1.27
N THR A 170 -29.21 14.93 -2.01
CA THR A 170 -30.40 15.58 -1.44
C THR A 170 -31.02 14.65 -0.40
N LEU A 171 -31.49 15.21 0.72
CA LEU A 171 -32.07 14.49 1.86
C LEU A 171 -33.11 13.43 1.40
N LYS A 172 -33.89 13.77 0.37
CA LYS A 172 -34.88 12.89 -0.28
C LYS A 172 -34.31 11.55 -0.79
N GLU A 173 -33.11 11.56 -1.38
CA GLU A 173 -32.46 10.35 -1.90
C GLU A 173 -31.76 9.52 -0.81
N ALA A 174 -31.28 10.18 0.27
CA ALA A 174 -30.70 9.50 1.42
C ALA A 174 -31.79 8.74 2.20
N THR A 175 -32.94 9.38 2.39
CA THR A 175 -34.13 8.78 3.03
C THR A 175 -34.66 7.60 2.22
N LEU A 176 -34.78 7.74 0.89
CA LEU A 176 -35.26 6.64 0.02
C LEU A 176 -34.40 5.38 0.14
N LEU A 177 -33.08 5.51 0.17
CA LEU A 177 -32.19 4.35 0.33
C LEU A 177 -32.13 3.79 1.74
N ALA A 178 -32.26 4.63 2.77
CA ALA A 178 -32.41 4.13 4.13
C ALA A 178 -33.69 3.28 4.26
N LEU A 179 -34.78 3.68 3.60
CA LEU A 179 -36.02 2.92 3.52
C LEU A 179 -35.87 1.65 2.67
N GLU A 180 -35.10 1.71 1.60
CA GLU A 180 -34.79 0.57 0.72
C GLU A 180 -33.92 -0.48 1.44
N GLU A 181 -32.88 -0.05 2.16
CA GLU A 181 -32.01 -0.91 2.99
C GLU A 181 -32.78 -1.54 4.17
N GLN A 182 -33.88 -0.92 4.62
CA GLN A 182 -34.79 -1.47 5.63
C GLN A 182 -35.89 -2.38 5.04
N GLY A 183 -35.91 -2.59 3.72
CA GLY A 183 -36.86 -3.48 3.06
C GLY A 183 -38.29 -2.93 2.93
N ILE A 184 -38.47 -1.60 3.01
CA ILE A 184 -39.78 -0.91 2.94
C ILE A 184 -40.06 -0.41 1.50
N GLY A 185 -39.24 -0.79 0.52
CA GLY A 185 -39.17 -0.19 -0.81
C GLY A 185 -40.37 -0.38 -1.77
N GLU A 186 -41.39 -1.15 -1.42
CA GLU A 186 -42.51 -1.46 -2.34
C GLU A 186 -43.81 -0.64 -2.12
N VAL A 187 -43.87 0.33 -1.19
CA VAL A 187 -45.15 0.96 -0.82
C VAL A 187 -45.32 2.44 -1.21
N PHE A 188 -44.29 3.15 -1.66
CA PHE A 188 -44.42 4.58 -1.98
C PHE A 188 -44.20 4.87 -3.47
N GLU A 189 -45.29 5.11 -4.20
CA GLU A 189 -45.25 5.71 -5.53
C GLU A 189 -44.84 7.19 -5.45
N SER A 190 -44.13 7.67 -6.47
CA SER A 190 -43.46 8.97 -6.54
C SER A 190 -44.33 10.21 -6.32
N ASN A 191 -45.66 10.06 -6.36
CA ASN A 191 -46.61 11.18 -6.31
C ASN A 191 -47.11 11.50 -4.89
N ASP A 192 -47.01 10.57 -3.93
CA ASP A 192 -47.55 10.80 -2.57
C ASP A 192 -46.62 11.66 -1.69
N LEU A 193 -45.37 11.89 -2.13
CA LEU A 193 -44.40 12.72 -1.41
C LEU A 193 -44.43 14.22 -1.78
N GLU A 194 -45.24 14.62 -2.76
CA GLU A 194 -45.34 16.03 -3.18
C GLU A 194 -46.21 16.87 -2.22
N GLY A 195 -47.06 16.24 -1.40
CA GLY A 195 -48.05 16.93 -0.57
C GLY A 195 -47.61 17.30 0.86
N GLU A 196 -46.66 16.57 1.46
CA GLU A 196 -46.37 16.69 2.91
C GLU A 196 -44.93 17.10 3.26
N ILE A 197 -44.05 17.25 2.26
CA ILE A 197 -42.64 17.60 2.48
C ILE A 197 -42.36 18.97 1.87
N ALA A 198 -43.00 20.00 2.43
CA ALA A 198 -42.47 21.36 2.38
C ALA A 198 -41.28 21.44 3.36
N ILE A 199 -40.19 20.73 3.06
CA ILE A 199 -38.94 20.86 3.81
C ILE A 199 -38.22 22.10 3.30
N ASP A 200 -38.09 23.06 4.21
CA ASP A 200 -37.22 24.22 4.12
C ASP A 200 -35.83 23.81 3.59
N SER A 201 -35.36 24.54 2.59
CA SER A 201 -34.22 24.23 1.74
C SER A 201 -32.83 24.29 2.41
N GLU A 202 -32.70 24.15 3.74
CA GLU A 202 -31.46 24.48 4.45
C GLU A 202 -30.77 23.37 5.26
N GLU A 203 -31.36 22.20 5.49
CA GLU A 203 -30.65 21.12 6.20
C GLU A 203 -30.00 20.12 5.24
N ARG A 204 -28.80 20.45 4.74
CA ARG A 204 -27.90 19.49 4.08
C ARG A 204 -27.26 18.61 5.15
N GLU A 205 -27.73 17.39 5.29
CA GLU A 205 -27.01 16.37 6.05
C GLU A 205 -25.69 16.04 5.31
N ASP A 206 -24.56 16.43 5.91
CA ASP A 206 -23.23 16.53 5.28
C ASP A 206 -22.54 15.16 5.08
N THR A 207 -23.29 14.12 4.64
CA THR A 207 -22.69 12.80 4.31
C THR A 207 -21.98 12.88 2.95
N LYS A 208 -20.76 13.42 2.95
CA LYS A 208 -19.91 13.56 1.76
C LYS A 208 -19.44 12.19 1.26
N ARG A 209 -20.12 11.61 0.26
CA ARG A 209 -19.67 10.37 -0.41
C ARG A 209 -18.77 10.71 -1.60
N PRO A 210 -17.64 10.01 -1.82
CA PRO A 210 -16.76 10.32 -2.94
C PRO A 210 -17.39 9.93 -4.28
N THR A 211 -17.22 10.75 -5.32
CA THR A 211 -17.66 10.38 -6.67
C THR A 211 -16.91 9.17 -7.21
N ARG A 212 -17.48 8.50 -8.23
CA ARG A 212 -16.80 7.40 -8.94
C ARG A 212 -15.42 7.78 -9.47
N THR A 213 -15.24 9.04 -9.89
CA THR A 213 -13.94 9.53 -10.37
C THR A 213 -12.94 9.67 -9.22
N THR A 214 -13.36 10.24 -8.09
CA THR A 214 -12.57 10.29 -6.85
C THR A 214 -12.16 8.90 -6.41
N MET A 215 -13.11 7.95 -6.30
CA MET A 215 -12.84 6.55 -5.97
C MET A 215 -11.80 5.93 -6.90
N CYS A 216 -11.87 6.21 -8.20
CA CYS A 216 -10.90 5.70 -9.17
C CYS A 216 -9.47 6.13 -8.83
N TYR A 217 -9.22 7.41 -8.52
CA TYR A 217 -7.88 7.87 -8.18
C TYR A 217 -7.33 7.21 -6.92
N PHE A 218 -8.14 7.09 -5.86
CA PHE A 218 -7.72 6.45 -4.62
C PHE A 218 -7.47 4.95 -4.80
N ILE A 219 -8.43 4.22 -5.37
CA ILE A 219 -8.35 2.77 -5.56
C ILE A 219 -7.20 2.41 -6.51
N SER A 220 -7.09 3.10 -7.65
CA SER A 220 -6.02 2.82 -8.61
C SER A 220 -4.63 3.07 -8.02
N THR A 221 -4.48 4.07 -7.16
CA THR A 221 -3.23 4.34 -6.42
C THR A 221 -2.92 3.24 -5.41
N ALA A 222 -3.90 2.76 -4.65
CA ALA A 222 -3.71 1.66 -3.71
C ALA A 222 -3.26 0.36 -4.41
N TYR A 223 -3.87 0.05 -5.56
CA TYR A 223 -3.43 -1.07 -6.41
C TYR A 223 -2.04 -0.82 -7.00
N ALA A 224 -1.76 0.39 -7.47
CA ALA A 224 -0.47 0.76 -8.02
C ALA A 224 0.68 0.55 -7.02
N ALA A 225 0.47 0.95 -5.76
CA ALA A 225 1.44 0.71 -4.69
C ALA A 225 1.65 -0.80 -4.48
N SER A 226 0.57 -1.56 -4.38
CA SER A 226 0.66 -3.02 -4.18
C SER A 226 1.37 -3.74 -5.35
N ILE A 227 1.08 -3.34 -6.60
CA ILE A 227 1.70 -3.90 -7.80
C ILE A 227 3.18 -3.51 -7.87
N GLY A 228 3.51 -2.26 -7.56
CA GLY A 228 4.89 -1.76 -7.54
C GLY A 228 5.81 -2.57 -6.63
N GLY A 229 5.33 -2.95 -5.44
CA GLY A 229 6.07 -3.76 -4.47
C GLY A 229 6.49 -5.15 -4.97
N MET A 230 5.91 -5.65 -6.07
CA MET A 230 6.30 -6.93 -6.66
C MET A 230 7.58 -6.84 -7.51
N GLY A 231 7.89 -5.66 -8.07
CA GLY A 231 8.97 -5.50 -9.05
C GLY A 231 10.37 -5.74 -8.49
N CYS A 232 10.60 -5.38 -7.23
CA CYS A 232 11.87 -5.54 -6.54
C CYS A 232 11.73 -6.46 -5.32
N ILE A 233 12.81 -7.17 -5.00
CA ILE A 233 12.82 -8.09 -3.84
C ILE A 233 12.69 -7.34 -2.50
N ILE A 234 13.11 -6.08 -2.44
CA ILE A 234 13.05 -5.22 -1.25
C ILE A 234 11.67 -4.54 -1.12
N GLY A 235 10.88 -4.47 -2.21
CA GLY A 235 9.63 -3.70 -2.24
C GLY A 235 8.56 -4.22 -1.28
N SER A 236 8.53 -5.53 -1.01
CA SER A 236 7.58 -6.14 -0.08
C SER A 236 8.23 -7.14 0.86
N GLY A 237 7.78 -7.16 2.12
CA GLY A 237 8.18 -8.16 3.12
C GLY A 237 7.82 -9.60 2.72
N THR A 238 6.83 -9.80 1.85
CA THR A 238 6.50 -11.12 1.28
C THR A 238 7.63 -11.67 0.42
N ASN A 239 8.24 -10.83 -0.40
CA ASN A 239 9.31 -11.22 -1.32
C ASN A 239 10.58 -11.61 -0.54
N LEU A 240 10.85 -10.89 0.55
CA LEU A 240 11.96 -11.17 1.46
C LEU A 240 11.74 -12.42 2.28
N THR A 241 10.53 -12.62 2.80
CA THR A 241 10.15 -13.87 3.48
C THR A 241 10.33 -15.05 2.53
N PHE A 242 9.88 -14.93 1.28
CA PHE A 242 10.10 -15.94 0.25
C PHE A 242 11.60 -16.22 0.04
N LYS A 243 12.43 -15.18 -0.19
CA LYS A 243 13.88 -15.34 -0.35
C LYS A 243 14.49 -16.09 0.83
N GLY A 244 14.21 -15.62 2.06
CA GLY A 244 14.76 -16.18 3.27
C GLY A 244 14.35 -17.64 3.50
N LEU A 245 13.10 -17.99 3.20
CA LEU A 245 12.61 -19.36 3.29
C LEU A 245 13.20 -20.24 2.19
N TYR A 246 13.20 -19.78 0.95
CA TYR A 246 13.73 -20.52 -0.20
C TYR A 246 15.20 -20.89 0.00
N GLU A 247 16.03 -19.92 0.39
CA GLU A 247 17.46 -20.15 0.65
C GLU A 247 17.71 -21.05 1.87
N THR A 248 16.79 -21.05 2.85
CA THR A 248 16.87 -21.98 4.00
C THR A 248 16.46 -23.40 3.61
N LEU A 249 15.44 -23.56 2.77
CA LEU A 249 14.90 -24.85 2.37
C LEU A 249 15.74 -25.56 1.29
N PHE A 250 16.39 -24.79 0.41
CA PHE A 250 17.14 -25.29 -0.73
C PHE A 250 18.56 -24.70 -0.79
N PRO A 251 19.46 -25.05 0.15
CA PRO A 251 20.78 -24.44 0.27
C PRO A 251 21.69 -24.70 -0.95
N ASP A 252 21.50 -25.83 -1.65
CA ASP A 252 22.30 -26.21 -2.82
C ASP A 252 21.78 -25.60 -4.14
N SER A 253 20.64 -24.92 -4.09
CA SER A 253 20.03 -24.28 -5.26
C SER A 253 20.61 -22.88 -5.48
N PRO A 254 20.64 -22.39 -6.74
CA PRO A 254 21.03 -21.02 -7.00
C PRO A 254 20.07 -20.06 -6.28
N GLY A 255 20.61 -19.24 -5.37
CA GLY A 255 19.83 -18.31 -4.54
C GLY A 255 19.02 -17.30 -5.33
N VAL A 256 18.11 -16.61 -4.63
CA VAL A 256 17.22 -15.62 -5.23
C VAL A 256 17.94 -14.28 -5.33
N GLU A 257 18.69 -14.12 -6.43
CA GLU A 257 19.44 -12.91 -6.71
C GLU A 257 18.54 -11.74 -7.14
N PHE A 258 18.94 -10.53 -6.75
CA PHE A 258 18.21 -9.29 -7.01
C PHE A 258 17.92 -9.09 -8.51
N THR A 259 18.91 -9.32 -9.36
CA THR A 259 18.83 -9.11 -10.82
C THR A 259 17.84 -10.06 -11.48
N LYS A 260 17.88 -11.35 -11.13
CA LYS A 260 16.94 -12.35 -11.65
C LYS A 260 15.51 -12.05 -11.24
N TRP A 261 15.33 -11.65 -9.97
CA TRP A 261 14.03 -11.25 -9.47
C TRP A 261 13.45 -10.10 -10.32
N MET A 262 14.24 -9.06 -10.56
CA MET A 262 13.79 -7.91 -11.35
C MET A 262 13.48 -8.27 -12.80
N ILE A 263 14.33 -9.04 -13.47
CA ILE A 263 14.10 -9.45 -14.87
C ILE A 263 12.79 -10.22 -15.01
N LEU A 264 12.45 -11.06 -14.03
CA LEU A 264 11.21 -11.82 -14.03
C LEU A 264 9.99 -10.95 -13.67
N ASN A 265 10.09 -10.13 -12.62
CA ASN A 265 8.93 -9.48 -12.02
C ASN A 265 8.63 -8.08 -12.57
N VAL A 266 9.62 -7.32 -13.05
CA VAL A 266 9.38 -5.98 -13.61
C VAL A 266 8.48 -6.02 -14.84
N PRO A 267 8.69 -6.92 -15.83
CA PRO A 267 7.77 -7.02 -16.96
C PRO A 267 6.34 -7.38 -16.53
N LEU A 268 6.19 -8.32 -15.60
CA LEU A 268 4.89 -8.72 -15.06
C LEU A 268 4.20 -7.56 -14.32
N MET A 269 4.95 -6.82 -13.50
CA MET A 269 4.49 -5.62 -12.81
C MET A 269 3.93 -4.58 -13.80
N LEU A 270 4.67 -4.29 -14.88
CA LEU A 270 4.24 -3.33 -15.91
C LEU A 270 2.97 -3.79 -16.63
N ILE A 271 2.87 -5.07 -16.97
CA ILE A 271 1.69 -5.66 -17.61
C ILE A 271 0.47 -5.56 -16.68
N MET A 272 0.60 -6.01 -15.43
CA MET A 272 -0.48 -5.95 -14.45
C MET A 272 -0.93 -4.52 -14.19
N MET A 273 0.02 -3.59 -14.11
CA MET A 273 -0.27 -2.17 -13.95
C MET A 273 -1.09 -1.61 -15.11
N TYR A 274 -0.66 -1.85 -16.34
CA TYR A 274 -1.32 -1.32 -17.52
C TYR A 274 -2.73 -1.90 -17.70
N LEU A 275 -2.88 -3.21 -17.51
CA LEU A 275 -4.19 -3.87 -17.52
C LEU A 275 -5.10 -3.36 -16.40
N GLY A 276 -4.55 -3.18 -15.19
CA GLY A 276 -5.27 -2.63 -14.04
C GLY A 276 -5.78 -1.21 -14.30
N ILE A 277 -4.96 -0.33 -14.87
CA ILE A 277 -5.38 1.03 -15.22
C ILE A 277 -6.50 0.99 -16.27
N ILE A 278 -6.37 0.18 -17.33
CA ILE A 278 -7.42 0.05 -18.36
C ILE A 278 -8.73 -0.42 -17.73
N TRP A 279 -8.66 -1.44 -16.87
CA TRP A 279 -9.82 -1.97 -16.16
C TRP A 279 -10.50 -0.91 -15.30
N MET A 280 -9.73 -0.17 -14.50
CA MET A 280 -10.25 0.91 -13.65
C MET A 280 -10.85 2.05 -14.50
N GLN A 281 -10.20 2.45 -15.58
CA GLN A 281 -10.72 3.48 -16.46
C GLN A 281 -11.98 3.03 -17.21
N PHE A 282 -12.11 1.75 -17.53
CA PHE A 282 -13.33 1.19 -18.11
C PHE A 282 -14.50 1.33 -17.13
N TRP A 283 -14.33 0.90 -15.87
CA TRP A 283 -15.41 0.87 -14.87
C TRP A 283 -15.76 2.22 -14.25
N PHE A 284 -14.78 3.09 -14.03
CA PHE A 284 -15.00 4.36 -13.32
C PHE A 284 -14.98 5.58 -14.25
N MET A 285 -14.29 5.49 -15.39
CA MET A 285 -14.06 6.63 -16.29
C MET A 285 -14.68 6.45 -17.69
N GLY A 286 -15.48 5.39 -17.90
CA GLY A 286 -16.17 5.12 -19.16
C GLY A 286 -15.22 4.93 -20.35
N LEU A 287 -14.00 4.43 -20.14
CA LEU A 287 -13.12 4.03 -21.26
C LEU A 287 -13.87 2.99 -22.11
N PHE A 288 -13.83 3.11 -23.43
CA PHE A 288 -14.63 2.31 -24.38
C PHE A 288 -16.16 2.43 -24.27
N ARG A 289 -16.69 3.37 -23.48
CA ARG A 289 -18.14 3.68 -23.39
C ARG A 289 -18.40 5.18 -23.59
N PRO A 290 -18.26 5.73 -24.81
CA PRO A 290 -18.32 7.17 -25.06
C PRO A 290 -19.67 7.81 -24.71
N SER A 291 -20.75 7.03 -24.75
CA SER A 291 -22.12 7.50 -24.49
C SER A 291 -22.49 7.52 -23.01
N SER A 292 -21.65 6.99 -22.11
CA SER A 292 -21.96 6.93 -20.67
C SER A 292 -21.88 8.31 -20.00
N VAL A 293 -22.62 8.47 -18.90
CA VAL A 293 -22.62 9.68 -18.07
C VAL A 293 -21.20 10.01 -17.58
N ASP A 294 -20.44 8.98 -17.18
CA ASP A 294 -19.06 9.12 -16.69
C ASP A 294 -18.09 9.63 -17.78
N ALA A 295 -18.21 9.11 -19.00
CA ALA A 295 -17.38 9.54 -20.12
C ALA A 295 -17.67 11.00 -20.51
N LYS A 296 -18.93 11.43 -20.42
CA LYS A 296 -19.32 12.83 -20.63
C LYS A 296 -18.75 13.74 -19.54
N LYS A 297 -18.86 13.37 -18.26
CA LYS A 297 -18.27 14.12 -17.13
C LYS A 297 -16.76 14.33 -17.31
N ILE A 298 -16.03 13.31 -17.73
CA ILE A 298 -14.58 13.39 -17.95
C ILE A 298 -14.19 14.22 -19.17
N ARG A 299 -15.01 14.21 -20.22
CA ARG A 299 -14.77 15.00 -21.44
C ARG A 299 -14.95 16.50 -21.19
N VAL A 300 -15.91 16.88 -20.34
CA VAL A 300 -16.04 18.25 -19.80
C VAL A 300 -14.78 18.62 -18.99
N GLY A 301 -14.21 17.64 -18.30
CA GLY A 301 -12.95 17.73 -17.54
C GLY A 301 -11.69 18.14 -18.31
N GLN A 302 -11.70 18.22 -19.65
CA GLN A 302 -10.53 18.64 -20.42
C GLN A 302 -10.10 20.09 -20.14
N GLN A 303 -11.03 20.97 -19.74
CA GLN A 303 -10.70 22.33 -19.28
C GLN A 303 -9.90 22.32 -17.95
N GLY A 304 -10.09 21.28 -17.12
CA GLY A 304 -9.39 21.11 -15.84
C GLY A 304 -7.94 20.66 -15.97
N ALA A 305 -7.53 20.20 -17.16
CA ALA A 305 -6.14 19.83 -17.40
C ALA A 305 -5.19 21.03 -17.26
N ALA A 306 -5.62 22.23 -17.68
CA ALA A 306 -4.81 23.44 -17.50
C ALA A 306 -4.67 23.81 -16.01
N VAL A 307 -5.71 23.57 -15.21
CA VAL A 307 -5.74 23.85 -13.77
C VAL A 307 -4.83 22.88 -13.03
N ALA A 308 -4.99 21.58 -13.26
CA ALA A 308 -4.12 20.56 -12.67
C ALA A 308 -2.65 20.79 -13.06
N LYS A 309 -2.38 21.23 -14.30
CA LYS A 309 -1.03 21.63 -14.72
C LYS A 309 -0.50 22.84 -13.96
N LYS A 310 -1.34 23.87 -13.72
CA LYS A 310 -0.97 25.03 -12.89
C LYS A 310 -0.68 24.62 -11.44
N LEU A 311 -1.50 23.73 -10.86
CA LEU A 311 -1.27 23.22 -9.50
C LEU A 311 0.07 22.47 -9.41
N ILE A 312 0.33 21.55 -10.34
CA ILE A 312 1.58 20.78 -10.36
C ILE A 312 2.79 21.71 -10.50
N ASN A 313 2.70 22.73 -11.37
CA ASN A 313 3.75 23.74 -11.48
C ASN A 313 3.92 24.53 -10.19
N HIS A 314 2.83 24.92 -9.53
CA HIS A 314 2.89 25.62 -8.25
C HIS A 314 3.52 24.75 -7.14
N GLN A 315 3.19 23.45 -7.09
CA GLN A 315 3.84 22.51 -6.17
C GLN A 315 5.32 22.31 -6.47
N LEU A 316 5.71 22.28 -7.76
CA LEU A 316 7.12 22.26 -8.17
C LEU A 316 7.86 23.55 -7.78
N GLU A 317 7.20 24.71 -7.88
CA GLU A 317 7.75 25.99 -7.44
C GLU A 317 7.94 26.05 -5.92
N GLN A 318 6.97 25.52 -5.15
CA GLN A 318 7.08 25.41 -3.68
C GLN A 318 8.24 24.51 -3.23
N LEU A 319 8.59 23.49 -4.01
CA LEU A 319 9.77 22.64 -3.74
C LEU A 319 11.10 23.36 -4.02
N GLY A 320 11.09 24.49 -4.71
CA GLY A 320 12.30 25.26 -5.06
C GLY A 320 13.28 24.52 -5.98
N PRO A 321 14.48 25.08 -6.22
CA PRO A 321 15.53 24.42 -6.97
C PRO A 321 16.04 23.16 -6.24
N MET A 322 16.60 22.20 -6.99
CA MET A 322 17.12 20.96 -6.42
C MET A 322 18.24 21.25 -5.44
N SER A 323 18.05 20.87 -4.18
CA SER A 323 19.06 21.04 -3.13
C SER A 323 20.23 20.07 -3.31
N PHE A 324 21.39 20.39 -2.72
CA PHE A 324 22.55 19.49 -2.74
C PHE A 324 22.23 18.13 -2.10
N HIS A 325 21.45 18.12 -1.02
CA HIS A 325 21.07 16.88 -0.33
C HIS A 325 20.18 15.97 -1.20
N GLU A 326 19.22 16.55 -1.94
CA GLU A 326 18.43 15.81 -2.93
C GLU A 326 19.31 15.19 -4.02
N GLY A 327 20.29 15.96 -4.52
CA GLY A 327 21.24 15.49 -5.53
C GLY A 327 22.12 14.34 -5.02
N ALA A 328 22.73 14.53 -3.84
CA ALA A 328 23.60 13.53 -3.22
C ALA A 328 22.86 12.22 -2.93
N ILE A 329 21.66 12.29 -2.35
CA ILE A 329 20.85 11.09 -2.07
C ILE A 329 20.36 10.44 -3.37
N GLY A 330 20.01 11.21 -4.39
CA GLY A 330 19.68 10.69 -5.71
C GLY A 330 20.85 9.90 -6.33
N VAL A 331 22.08 10.41 -6.22
CA VAL A 331 23.28 9.71 -6.68
C VAL A 331 23.53 8.44 -5.86
N CYS A 332 23.48 8.51 -4.53
CA CYS A 332 23.64 7.35 -3.65
C CYS A 332 22.58 6.27 -3.93
N PHE A 333 21.34 6.67 -4.18
CA PHE A 333 20.24 5.78 -4.51
C PHE A 333 20.48 5.06 -5.84
N LEU A 334 20.79 5.80 -6.90
CA LEU A 334 21.10 5.22 -8.22
C LEU A 334 22.34 4.32 -8.14
N PHE A 335 23.37 4.73 -7.42
CA PHE A 335 24.56 3.94 -7.22
C PHE A 335 24.26 2.62 -6.49
N SER A 336 23.41 2.66 -5.45
CA SER A 336 22.98 1.46 -4.72
C SER A 336 22.20 0.48 -5.61
N ILE A 337 21.31 1.00 -6.47
CA ILE A 337 20.58 0.18 -7.44
C ILE A 337 21.54 -0.50 -8.42
N LEU A 338 22.51 0.25 -8.96
CA LEU A 338 23.52 -0.29 -9.87
C LEU A 338 24.37 -1.36 -9.18
N LEU A 339 24.79 -1.13 -7.94
CA LEU A 339 25.53 -2.13 -7.17
C LEU A 339 24.71 -3.40 -6.94
N TRP A 340 23.43 -3.31 -6.58
CA TRP A 340 22.58 -4.49 -6.44
C TRP A 340 22.38 -5.23 -7.77
N PHE A 341 22.15 -4.50 -8.84
CA PHE A 341 21.93 -5.08 -10.17
C PHE A 341 23.18 -5.78 -10.73
N PHE A 342 24.37 -5.22 -10.49
CA PHE A 342 25.64 -5.78 -10.96
C PHE A 342 26.34 -6.69 -9.94
N ARG A 343 25.71 -7.00 -8.79
CA ARG A 343 26.29 -7.87 -7.76
C ARG A 343 26.63 -9.26 -8.30
N LYS A 344 25.62 -9.96 -8.82
CA LYS A 344 25.72 -11.27 -9.48
C LYS A 344 24.68 -11.37 -10.60
N PRO A 345 24.83 -10.60 -11.69
CA PRO A 345 23.87 -10.57 -12.79
C PRO A 345 23.73 -11.89 -13.54
N GLN A 346 24.67 -12.84 -13.39
CA GLN A 346 24.74 -14.16 -14.04
C GLN A 346 24.86 -14.15 -15.58
N PHE A 347 24.53 -13.06 -16.26
CA PHE A 347 24.81 -12.86 -17.69
C PHE A 347 26.18 -12.23 -17.96
N VAL A 348 26.77 -11.57 -16.96
CA VAL A 348 28.17 -11.10 -16.94
C VAL A 348 28.76 -11.43 -15.57
N THR A 349 30.10 -11.44 -15.48
CA THR A 349 30.80 -11.58 -14.20
C THR A 349 30.41 -10.41 -13.29
N GLY A 350 29.82 -10.75 -12.15
CA GLY A 350 29.40 -9.74 -11.17
C GLY A 350 30.60 -9.14 -10.46
N TRP A 351 30.46 -7.92 -9.94
CA TRP A 351 31.53 -7.31 -9.16
C TRP A 351 31.87 -8.15 -7.90
N ALA A 352 30.89 -8.88 -7.35
CA ALA A 352 31.13 -9.75 -6.21
C ALA A 352 32.06 -10.92 -6.55
N GLU A 353 31.91 -11.49 -7.76
CA GLU A 353 32.78 -12.57 -8.24
C GLU A 353 34.17 -12.05 -8.62
N LEU A 354 34.26 -10.87 -9.25
CA LEU A 354 35.53 -10.20 -9.54
C LEU A 354 36.37 -9.96 -8.27
N ILE A 355 35.75 -9.52 -7.18
CA ILE A 355 36.46 -9.29 -5.92
C ILE A 355 36.86 -10.62 -5.26
N THR A 356 36.00 -11.64 -5.34
CA THR A 356 36.23 -12.92 -4.65
C THR A 356 37.25 -13.80 -5.38
N ASN A 357 37.31 -13.74 -6.70
CA ASN A 357 38.26 -14.49 -7.54
C ASN A 357 39.67 -13.87 -7.55
N HIS A 358 39.88 -12.72 -6.90
CA HIS A 358 41.19 -12.10 -6.70
C HIS A 358 41.87 -12.49 -5.37
N LYS A 359 41.33 -13.48 -4.66
CA LYS A 359 42.02 -14.23 -3.59
C LYS A 359 42.28 -15.65 -4.06
#